data_AF-H8K8M3-F1
#
_entry.id   AF-H8K8M3-F1
#
_cell.length_a   1.000
_cell.length_b   1.000
_cell.length_c   1.000
_cell.angle_alpha   90.00
_cell.angle_beta   90.00
_cell.angle_gamma   90.00
#
_symmetry.space_group_name_H-M   'P 1'
#
loop_
_entity.id
_entity.type
_entity.pdbx_description
1 polymer ?
#
loop_
_entity_poly.entity_id
_entity_poly.type
_entity_poly.pdbx_seq_one_letter_code
_entity_poly.pdbx_strand_id
1 'polypeptide(L)'
;MEHAVHIILGKVACDHVHMFISYRLQITLSKLVQYLKGSSSRILLQEFANLRKQFWGNHFWVRGYMAVSLGNITDEMIQQYIDEQAGEPINDDRFLIDSTL
;
A
#
# COMPACT_ATOMS: atom_id res chain seq x y z
N MET A 1 0.30 -9.51 18.15
CA MET A 1 1.21 -10.29 17.27
C MET A 1 1.80 -9.28 16.32
N GLU A 2 3.04 -8.87 16.55
CA GLU A 2 3.74 -7.90 15.72
C GLU A 2 4.10 -8.60 14.41
N HIS A 3 3.36 -8.31 13.34
CA HIS A 3 3.73 -8.82 12.02
C HIS A 3 4.97 -8.03 11.61
N ALA A 4 6.14 -8.65 11.68
CA ALA A 4 7.41 -8.03 11.28
C ALA A 4 7.41 -7.81 9.76
N VAL A 5 6.75 -6.72 9.36
CA VAL A 5 6.64 -6.20 8.01
C VAL A 5 7.24 -4.81 8.08
N HIS A 6 8.31 -4.61 7.34
CA HIS A 6 8.97 -3.32 7.21
C HIS A 6 8.53 -2.72 5.88
N ILE A 7 7.80 -1.61 5.94
CA ILE A 7 7.50 -0.81 4.75
C ILE A 7 8.78 -0.05 4.42
N ILE A 8 9.37 -0.38 3.27
CA ILE A 8 10.56 0.29 2.76
C ILE A 8 10.11 1.57 2.06
N LEU A 9 9.09 1.47 1.20
CA LEU A 9 8.49 2.59 0.48
C LEU A 9 7.00 2.33 0.23
N GLY A 10 6.24 3.40 0.00
CA GLY A 10 4.90 3.31 -0.54
C GLY A 10 4.52 4.49 -1.42
N LYS A 11 3.46 4.29 -2.21
CA LYS A 11 2.78 5.35 -2.97
C LYS A 11 1.28 5.18 -2.83
N VAL A 12 0.59 6.29 -2.58
CA VAL A 12 -0.86 6.37 -2.60
C VAL A 12 -1.30 7.09 -3.88
N ALA A 13 -2.02 6.38 -4.74
CA ALA A 13 -2.71 6.95 -5.89
C ALA A 13 -4.20 7.14 -5.54
N CYS A 14 -4.94 7.78 -6.44
CA CYS A 14 -6.36 8.07 -6.23
C CYS A 14 -7.25 6.82 -6.12
N ASP A 15 -6.84 5.70 -6.73
CA ASP A 15 -7.62 4.45 -6.81
C ASP A 15 -6.84 3.18 -6.39
N HIS A 16 -5.55 3.29 -6.08
CA HIS A 16 -4.72 2.16 -5.64
C HIS A 16 -3.54 2.59 -4.75
N VAL A 17 -2.90 1.61 -4.11
CA VAL A 17 -1.71 1.81 -3.28
C VAL A 17 -0.63 0.81 -3.67
N HIS A 18 0.58 1.33 -3.87
CA HIS A 18 1.79 0.57 -4.09
C HIS A 18 2.61 0.52 -2.81
N MET A 19 3.13 -0.65 -2.44
CA MET A 19 3.98 -0.82 -1.26
C MET A 19 5.15 -1.73 -1.59
N PHE A 20 6.36 -1.24 -1.31
CA PHE A 20 7.57 -2.05 -1.30
C PHE A 20 7.89 -2.44 0.14
N ILE A 21 7.86 -3.74 0.41
CA ILE A 21 7.91 -4.27 1.77
C ILE A 21 8.94 -5.38 1.90
N SER A 22 9.59 -5.44 3.06
CA SER A 22 10.32 -6.61 3.54
C SER A 22 9.49 -7.29 4.62
N TYR A 23 9.29 -8.61 4.53
CA TYR A 23 8.48 -9.34 5.50
C TYR A 23 9.05 -10.75 5.74
N ARG A 24 8.76 -11.31 6.92
CA ARG A 24 9.15 -12.68 7.26
C ARG A 24 8.28 -13.71 6.53
N LEU A 25 8.92 -14.70 5.89
CA LEU A 25 8.25 -15.78 5.13
C LEU A 25 7.38 -16.73 5.98
N GLN A 26 7.40 -16.60 7.30
CA GLN A 26 6.49 -17.32 8.21
C GLN A 26 5.02 -16.88 8.05
N ILE A 27 4.79 -15.71 7.44
CA ILE A 27 3.47 -15.19 7.12
C ILE A 27 3.24 -15.37 5.63
N THR A 28 2.11 -15.95 5.23
CA THR A 28 1.76 -16.01 3.81
C THR A 28 1.43 -14.62 3.28
N LEU A 29 1.83 -14.35 2.04
CA LEU A 29 1.57 -13.05 1.42
C LEU A 29 0.07 -12.69 1.39
N SER A 30 -0.79 -13.68 1.13
CA SER A 30 -2.24 -13.51 1.17
C SER A 30 -2.76 -13.06 2.53
N LYS A 31 -2.19 -13.59 3.63
CA LYS A 31 -2.57 -13.22 4.99
C LYS A 31 -2.07 -11.83 5.36
N LEU A 32 -0.87 -11.48 4.91
CA LEU A 32 -0.33 -10.13 5.06
C LEU A 32 -1.21 -9.10 4.35
N VAL A 33 -1.54 -9.33 3.07
CA VAL A 33 -2.39 -8.44 2.28
C VAL A 33 -3.81 -8.35 2.87
N GLN A 34 -4.37 -9.47 3.36
CA GLN A 34 -5.65 -9.45 4.08
C GLN A 34 -5.59 -8.52 5.29
N TYR A 35 -4.52 -8.58 6.08
CA TYR A 35 -4.35 -7.73 7.25
C TYR A 35 -4.22 -6.25 6.87
N LEU A 36 -3.40 -5.93 5.87
CA LEU A 36 -3.18 -4.55 5.40
C LEU A 36 -4.48 -3.93 4.88
N LYS A 37 -5.20 -4.65 4.01
CA LYS A 37 -6.46 -4.18 3.41
C LYS A 37 -7.59 -4.11 4.43
N GLY A 38 -7.69 -5.10 5.31
CA GLY A 38 -8.72 -5.15 6.35
C GLY A 38 -8.55 -4.04 7.38
N SER A 39 -7.33 -3.84 7.87
CA SER A 39 -7.03 -2.81 8.87
C SER A 39 -7.22 -1.40 8.31
N SER A 40 -6.69 -1.13 7.11
CA SER A 40 -6.86 0.18 6.45
C SER A 40 -8.32 0.47 6.10
N SER A 41 -9.06 -0.49 5.55
CA SER A 41 -10.51 -0.34 5.29
C SER A 41 -11.27 0.03 6.57
N ARG A 42 -10.99 -0.69 7.67
CA ARG A 42 -11.63 -0.41 8.96
C ARG A 42 -11.33 1.01 9.45
N ILE A 43 -10.07 1.43 9.44
CA ILE A 43 -9.66 2.75 9.92
C ILE A 43 -10.29 3.84 9.04
N LEU A 44 -10.13 3.76 7.71
CA LEU A 44 -10.64 4.77 6.78
C LEU A 44 -12.17 4.92 6.84
N LEU A 45 -12.90 3.81 6.90
CA LEU A 45 -14.38 3.86 6.98
C LEU A 45 -14.88 4.31 8.37
N GLN A 46 -14.07 4.19 9.42
CA GLN A 46 -14.38 4.73 10.75
C GLN A 46 -14.14 6.23 10.80
N GLU A 47 -13.04 6.71 10.22
CA GLU A 47 -12.62 8.11 10.25
C GLU A 47 -13.41 8.99 9.26
N PHE A 48 -13.70 8.48 8.06
CA PHE A 48 -14.28 9.27 6.96
C PHE A 48 -15.72 8.85 6.66
N ALA A 49 -16.67 9.61 7.21
CA ALA A 49 -18.11 9.33 7.05
C ALA A 49 -18.60 9.33 5.60
N ASN A 50 -17.97 10.13 4.72
CA ASN A 50 -18.23 10.13 3.27
C ASN A 50 -17.81 8.79 2.63
N LEU A 51 -16.63 8.26 2.96
CA LEU A 51 -16.18 6.96 2.45
C LEU A 51 -17.09 5.83 2.93
N ARG A 52 -17.53 5.85 4.19
CA ARG A 52 -18.48 4.87 4.72
C ARG A 52 -19.82 4.85 3.99
N LYS A 53 -20.30 6.01 3.53
CA LYS A 53 -21.53 6.10 2.73
C LYS A 53 -21.32 5.57 1.32
N GLN A 54 -20.17 5.86 0.70
CA GLN A 54 -19.83 5.43 -0.65
C GLN A 54 -19.57 3.92 -0.73
N PHE A 55 -18.79 3.37 0.20
CA PHE A 55 -18.40 1.95 0.25
C PHE A 55 -19.28 1.15 1.22
N TRP A 56 -20.58 1.12 0.92
CA TRP A 56 -21.54 0.33 1.70
C TRP A 56 -21.13 -1.15 1.75
N GLY A 57 -21.30 -1.79 2.91
CA GLY A 57 -20.85 -3.17 3.13
C GLY A 57 -19.36 -3.32 3.49
N ASN A 58 -18.65 -2.23 3.78
CA ASN A 58 -17.23 -2.20 4.17
C ASN A 58 -16.26 -2.73 3.09
N HIS A 59 -16.65 -2.64 1.83
CA HIS A 59 -15.84 -3.04 0.68
C HIS A 59 -15.03 -1.87 0.12
N PHE A 60 -14.07 -1.36 0.90
CA PHE A 60 -13.18 -0.28 0.45
C PHE A 60 -12.21 -0.74 -0.65
N TRP A 61 -11.63 -1.93 -0.49
CA TRP A 61 -10.70 -2.51 -1.47
C TRP A 61 -11.38 -3.57 -2.35
N VAL A 62 -10.96 -3.68 -3.61
CA VAL A 62 -11.27 -4.84 -4.47
C VAL A 62 -10.76 -6.14 -3.85
N ARG A 63 -11.30 -7.30 -4.21
CA ARG A 63 -10.85 -8.60 -3.66
C ARG A 63 -9.39 -8.94 -4.01
N GLY A 64 -8.96 -8.63 -5.23
CA GLY A 64 -7.63 -8.96 -5.75
C GLY A 64 -6.49 -8.11 -5.17
N TYR A 65 -5.26 -8.54 -5.43
CA TYR A 65 -4.02 -7.79 -5.23
C TYR A 65 -2.99 -8.27 -6.24
N MET A 66 -2.00 -7.41 -6.53
CA MET A 66 -0.82 -7.78 -7.31
C MET A 66 0.38 -7.87 -6.37
N ALA A 67 1.24 -8.85 -6.59
CA ALA A 67 2.54 -8.92 -5.93
C ALA A 67 3.59 -9.48 -6.86
N VAL A 68 4.77 -8.87 -6.80
CA VAL A 68 5.94 -9.26 -7.59
C VAL A 68 7.11 -9.35 -6.62
N SER A 69 7.80 -10.49 -6.63
CA SER A 69 9.06 -10.64 -5.90
C SER A 69 10.18 -9.98 -6.70
N LEU A 70 10.93 -9.09 -6.08
CA LEU A 70 12.20 -8.61 -6.62
C LEU A 70 13.32 -9.50 -6.06
N GLY A 71 14.25 -9.89 -6.94
CA GLY A 71 15.41 -10.73 -6.58
C GLY A 71 16.46 -9.93 -5.82
N ASN A 72 17.66 -9.80 -6.39
CA ASN A 72 18.66 -8.88 -5.82
C ASN A 72 18.13 -7.46 -5.91
N ILE A 73 17.99 -6.80 -4.76
CA ILE A 73 17.55 -5.40 -4.66
C ILE A 73 18.82 -4.55 -4.67
N THR A 74 18.92 -3.62 -5.63
CA THR A 74 19.93 -2.56 -5.62
C THR A 74 19.26 -1.21 -5.41
N ASP A 75 20.02 -0.20 -4.99
CA ASP A 75 19.51 1.15 -4.76
C ASP A 75 18.94 1.75 -6.06
N GLU A 76 19.51 1.41 -7.22
CA GLU A 76 19.02 1.83 -8.54
C GLU A 76 17.65 1.23 -8.86
N MET A 77 17.40 -0.02 -8.46
CA MET A 77 16.08 -0.65 -8.66
C MET A 77 15.01 -0.03 -7.76
N ILE A 78 15.38 0.38 -6.55
CA ILE A 78 14.51 1.13 -5.64
C ILE A 78 14.17 2.48 -6.27
N GLN A 79 15.18 3.20 -6.77
CA GLN A 79 14.99 4.49 -7.42
C GLN A 79 14.14 4.38 -8.69
N GLN A 80 14.42 3.40 -9.55
CA GLN A 80 13.63 3.17 -10.77
C GLN A 80 12.18 2.82 -10.44
N TYR A 81 11.93 2.01 -9.40
CA TYR A 81 10.57 1.74 -8.95
C TYR A 81 9.86 3.01 -8.47
N ILE A 82 10.56 3.88 -7.74
CA ILE A 82 10.00 5.19 -7.34
C ILE A 82 9.64 6.00 -8.59
N ASP A 83 10.56 6.11 -9.54
CA ASP A 83 10.41 6.95 -10.73
C ASP A 83 9.31 6.42 -11.67
N GLU A 84 9.25 5.11 -11.91
CA GLU A 84 8.22 4.46 -12.73
C GLU A 84 6.82 4.60 -12.12
N GLN A 85 6.75 4.68 -10.80
CA GLN A 85 5.50 4.89 -10.10
C GLN A 85 5.25 6.38 -9.78
N ALA A 86 6.16 7.31 -10.05
CA ALA A 86 6.01 8.71 -9.66
C ALA A 86 4.98 9.47 -10.52
N GLY A 87 4.06 10.15 -9.84
CA GLY A 87 3.51 11.45 -10.26
C GLY A 87 4.10 12.51 -9.31
N GLU A 88 3.99 13.80 -9.62
CA GLU A 88 4.62 14.91 -8.86
C GLU A 88 4.49 14.73 -7.32
N PRO A 89 5.60 14.79 -6.56
CA PRO A 89 5.63 14.39 -5.15
C PRO A 89 5.09 15.47 -4.19
N ILE A 90 4.42 15.04 -3.12
CA ILE A 90 4.13 15.84 -1.93
C ILE A 90 4.87 15.24 -0.71
N ASN A 91 5.40 16.14 0.12
CA ASN A 91 6.41 16.04 1.18
C ASN A 91 6.24 14.91 2.25
N ASP A 92 6.42 13.64 1.88
CA ASP A 92 6.84 12.52 2.75
C ASP A 92 7.82 11.61 1.99
N ASP A 93 9.07 11.52 2.46
CA ASP A 93 10.15 10.74 1.82
C ASP A 93 9.84 9.23 1.74
N ARG A 94 8.88 8.71 2.51
CA ARG A 94 8.50 7.30 2.54
C ARG A 94 7.21 6.98 1.81
N PHE A 95 6.33 7.96 1.66
CA PHE A 95 5.03 7.81 1.01
C PHE A 95 4.74 8.96 0.05
N LEU A 96 4.89 8.70 -1.24
CA LEU A 96 4.50 9.67 -2.26
C LEU A 96 2.98 9.67 -2.40
N ILE A 97 2.38 10.86 -2.37
CA ILE A 97 0.97 11.07 -2.68
C ILE A 97 0.90 11.67 -4.07
N ASP A 98 0.13 11.04 -4.94
CA ASP A 98 -0.12 11.55 -6.29
C ASP A 98 -0.87 12.90 -6.21
N SER A 99 -0.25 13.98 -6.67
CA SER A 99 -0.80 15.34 -6.57
C SER A 99 -1.82 15.68 -7.66
N THR A 100 -2.11 14.77 -8.59
CA THR A 100 -3.01 15.02 -9.73
C THR A 100 -4.51 14.95 -9.37
N LEU A 101 -4.83 15.12 -8.07
CA LEU A 101 -6.17 15.19 -7.51
C LEU A 101 -6.85 16.54 -7.77
#